data_AF-A0A453LXT2-F1
#
_entry.id   AF-A0A453LXT2-F1
#
_cell.length_a   1.000
_cell.length_b   1.000
_cell.length_c   1.000
_cell.angle_alpha   90.00
_cell.angle_beta   90.00
_cell.angle_gamma   90.00
#
_symmetry.space_group_name_H-M   'P 1'
#
loop_
_entity.id
_entity.type
_entity.pdbx_description
1 polymer ?
#
loop_
_entity_poly.entity_id
_entity_poly.type
_entity_poly.pdbx_seq_one_letter_code
_entity_poly.pdbx_strand_id
1 'polypeptide(L)' 'MVAKAEMSAMELEKVMSDGEVVLGGAGDEEEEDVVLPGYRFHPTDEELVTFYLRRKVARKSLRIEVIREMDIYKHDPWD' A
#
# COMPACT_ATOMS: atom_id res chain seq x y z
N MET A 1 18.97 -27.79 -36.90
CA MET A 1 18.63 -26.90 -35.78
C MET A 1 18.22 -25.57 -36.39
N VAL A 2 16.91 -25.35 -36.57
CA VAL A 2 16.37 -24.08 -37.08
C VAL A 2 15.92 -23.30 -35.86
N ALA A 3 16.60 -22.20 -35.53
CA ALA A 3 16.09 -21.24 -34.57
C ALA A 3 14.92 -20.50 -35.23
N LYS A 4 13.72 -20.77 -34.74
CA LYS A 4 12.46 -20.14 -35.13
C LYS A 4 12.36 -18.78 -34.44
N ALA A 5 12.14 -17.75 -35.24
CA ALA A 5 11.75 -16.42 -34.78
C ALA A 5 10.39 -16.48 -34.10
N GLU A 6 10.27 -15.84 -32.93
CA GLU A 6 9.04 -15.19 -32.46
C GLU A 6 9.45 -13.94 -31.68
N MET A 7 9.31 -12.79 -32.34
CA MET A 7 9.19 -11.50 -31.67
C MET A 7 7.83 -11.46 -30.99
N SER A 8 7.77 -11.10 -29.71
CA SER A 8 6.48 -10.77 -29.08
C SER A 8 6.62 -9.73 -27.98
N ALA A 9 6.06 -8.57 -28.28
CA ALA A 9 5.25 -7.72 -27.41
C ALA A 9 5.88 -6.95 -26.25
N MET A 10 7.15 -7.12 -25.90
CA MET A 10 7.70 -6.42 -24.71
C MET A 10 8.43 -5.09 -25.00
N GLU A 11 8.58 -4.68 -26.26
CA GLU A 11 9.37 -3.47 -26.62
C GLU A 11 8.54 -2.20 -26.90
N LEU A 12 7.23 -2.19 -26.60
CA LEU A 12 6.34 -1.07 -26.96
C LEU A 12 6.01 -0.07 -25.84
N GLU A 13 6.61 -0.16 -24.65
CA GLU A 13 6.35 0.82 -23.57
C GLU A 13 7.58 1.64 -23.14
N LYS A 14 8.76 1.38 -23.72
CA LYS A 14 9.99 2.10 -23.38
C LYS A 14 10.34 3.20 -24.40
N VAL A 15 9.45 4.16 -24.63
CA VAL A 15 9.80 5.45 -25.23
C VAL A 15 8.86 6.53 -24.67
N MET A 16 9.43 7.69 -24.26
CA MET A 16 8.83 8.93 -23.70
C MET A 16 8.72 8.91 -22.15
N SER A 17 9.32 9.79 -21.33
CA SER A 17 9.92 11.12 -21.57
C SER A 17 10.93 11.51 -20.46
N ASP A 18 12.12 11.94 -20.88
CA ASP A 18 12.90 13.13 -20.47
C ASP A 18 12.82 13.66 -19.02
N GLY A 19 13.95 13.60 -18.31
CA GLY A 19 14.37 14.71 -17.42
C GLY A 19 14.46 14.46 -15.92
N GLU A 20 14.91 13.31 -15.43
CA GLU A 20 15.10 13.11 -13.99
C GLU A 20 16.50 13.54 -13.52
N VAL A 21 16.54 14.63 -12.75
CA VAL A 21 17.66 14.90 -11.84
C VAL A 21 17.63 13.89 -10.72
N VAL A 22 18.68 13.06 -10.64
CA VAL A 22 18.86 12.10 -9.54
C VAL A 22 19.15 12.90 -8.27
N LEU A 23 18.11 13.16 -7.47
CA LEU A 23 18.30 13.51 -6.06
C LEU A 23 18.45 12.20 -5.30
N GLY A 24 19.70 11.76 -5.22
CA GLY A 24 20.12 10.78 -4.23
C GLY A 24 19.78 11.31 -2.84
N GLY A 25 18.89 10.60 -2.17
CA GLY A 25 18.55 10.80 -0.79
C GLY A 25 18.03 9.48 -0.25
N ALA A 26 18.97 8.62 0.16
CA ALA A 26 18.65 7.56 1.11
C ALA A 26 18.24 8.24 2.42
N GLY A 27 16.95 8.46 2.57
CA GLY A 27 16.31 8.87 3.80
C GLY A 27 15.02 8.07 3.87
N ASP A 28 15.03 7.01 4.68
CA ASP A 28 13.81 6.52 5.31
C ASP A 28 13.35 7.65 6.26
N GLU A 29 12.81 8.73 5.70
CA GLU A 29 12.03 9.68 6.46
C GLU A 29 10.72 8.96 6.73
N GLU A 30 10.66 8.26 7.87
CA GLU A 30 9.39 7.93 8.50
C GLU A 30 8.66 9.27 8.63
N GLU A 31 7.74 9.55 7.69
CA GLU A 31 6.80 10.66 7.81
C GLU A 31 6.09 10.44 9.15
N GLU A 32 6.55 11.15 10.18
CA GLU A 32 5.97 11.08 11.51
C GLU A 32 4.55 11.62 11.35
N ASP A 33 3.58 10.71 11.25
CA ASP A 33 2.17 11.03 11.06
C ASP A 33 1.78 12.09 12.09
N VAL A 34 1.56 13.32 11.63
CA VAL A 34 1.27 14.46 12.52
C VAL A 34 -0.12 14.24 13.12
N VAL A 35 -0.16 13.68 14.33
CA VAL A 35 -1.41 13.50 15.07
C VAL A 35 -1.79 14.80 15.76
N LEU A 36 -2.78 15.48 15.19
CA LEU A 36 -3.33 16.69 15.79
C LEU A 36 -4.06 16.36 17.10
N PRO A 37 -3.93 17.20 18.15
CA PRO A 37 -4.69 17.02 19.38
C PRO A 37 -6.20 16.92 19.09
N GLY A 38 -6.83 15.87 19.62
CA GLY A 38 -8.26 15.61 19.45
C GLY A 38 -8.63 14.82 18.20
N TYR A 39 -7.74 14.67 17.21
CA TYR A 39 -7.95 13.78 16.08
C TYR A 39 -7.56 12.36 16.46
N ARG A 40 -8.51 11.44 16.36
CA ARG A 40 -8.33 10.03 16.70
C ARG A 40 -9.06 9.17 15.69
N PHE A 41 -8.72 7.89 15.69
CA PHE A 41 -9.48 6.88 14.97
C PHE A 41 -10.88 6.75 15.58
N HIS A 42 -11.87 7.34 14.91
CA HIS A 42 -13.28 7.29 15.29
C HIS A 42 -14.17 7.07 14.05
N PRO A 43 -14.02 5.93 13.35
CA PRO A 43 -14.79 5.65 12.15
C PRO A 43 -16.25 5.35 12.47
N THR A 44 -17.12 5.61 11.51
CA THR A 44 -18.49 5.08 11.46
C THR A 44 -18.51 3.61 11.02
N ASP A 45 -19.63 2.92 11.29
CA ASP A 45 -19.83 1.52 10.84
C ASP A 45 -19.69 1.38 9.32
N GLU A 46 -20.20 2.36 8.57
CA GLU A 46 -20.10 2.37 7.10
C GLU A 46 -18.64 2.46 6.65
N GLU A 47 -17.84 3.33 7.27
CA GLU A 47 -16.42 3.49 6.94
C GLU A 47 -15.62 2.23 7.30
N LEU A 48 -15.89 1.60 8.45
CA LEU A 48 -15.26 0.34 8.85
C LEU A 48 -15.43 -0.75 7.77
N VAL A 49 -16.65 -0.90 7.25
CA VAL A 49 -16.94 -1.92 6.24
C VAL A 49 -16.42 -1.51 4.86
N THR A 50 -16.77 -0.32 4.39
CA THR A 50 -16.57 0.08 3.00
C THR A 50 -15.14 0.48 2.68
N PHE A 51 -14.44 1.12 3.63
CA PHE A 51 -13.09 1.61 3.43
C PHE A 51 -12.03 0.63 3.93
N TYR A 52 -12.17 0.12 5.16
CA TYR A 52 -11.15 -0.72 5.78
C TYR A 52 -11.31 -2.19 5.40
N LEU A 53 -12.44 -2.82 5.77
CA LEU A 53 -12.63 -4.26 5.60
C LEU A 53 -12.63 -4.68 4.13
N ARG A 54 -13.39 -3.98 3.27
CA ARG A 54 -13.44 -4.30 1.83
C ARG A 54 -12.09 -4.20 1.15
N ARG A 55 -11.26 -3.20 1.50
CA ARG A 55 -9.89 -3.10 0.94
C ARG A 55 -8.99 -4.22 1.43
N LYS A 56 -9.07 -4.58 2.71
CA LYS A 56 -8.31 -5.70 3.27
C LYS A 56 -8.62 -7.01 2.53
N VAL A 57 -9.91 -7.32 2.33
CA VAL A 57 -10.33 -8.51 1.56
C VAL A 57 -9.86 -8.46 0.11
N ALA A 58 -9.86 -7.27 -0.51
CA ALA A 58 -9.37 -7.06 -1.87
C ALA A 58 -7.84 -6.98 -1.99
N ARG A 59 -7.08 -7.17 -0.90
CA ARG A 59 -5.61 -7.02 -0.83
C ARG A 59 -5.12 -5.69 -1.38
N LYS A 60 -5.91 -4.62 -1.22
CA LYS A 60 -5.51 -3.26 -1.58
C LYS A 60 -4.74 -2.65 -0.41
N SER A 61 -3.59 -2.04 -0.69
CA SER A 61 -2.82 -1.35 0.34
C SER A 61 -3.65 -0.26 1.02
N LEU A 62 -3.53 -0.18 2.34
CA LEU A 62 -4.01 0.96 3.11
C LEU A 62 -2.82 1.89 3.29
N ARG A 63 -3.03 3.20 3.12
CA ARG A 63 -1.98 4.21 3.33
C ARG A 63 -1.57 4.34 4.79
N ILE A 64 -2.44 3.92 5.71
CA ILE A 64 -2.24 4.02 7.16
C ILE A 64 -2.60 2.67 7.76
N GLU A 65 -1.64 2.04 8.44
CA GLU A 65 -1.81 0.72 9.08
C GLU A 65 -2.33 0.87 10.52
N VAL A 66 -3.54 1.40 10.67
CA VAL A 66 -4.15 1.62 12.00
C VAL A 66 -4.69 0.33 12.63
N ILE A 67 -5.11 -0.65 11.80
CA ILE A 67 -5.75 -1.89 12.26
C ILE A 67 -4.81 -3.07 12.03
N ARG A 68 -4.27 -3.63 13.11
CA ARG A 68 -3.37 -4.80 13.08
C ARG A 68 -4.14 -6.11 12.80
N GLU A 69 -3.46 -7.09 12.22
CA GLU A 69 -3.99 -8.45 12.05
C GLU A 69 -3.63 -9.32 13.25
N MET A 70 -4.62 -9.95 13.87
CA MET A 70 -4.44 -10.93 14.93
C MET A 70 -5.58 -11.96 14.94
N ASP A 71 -5.31 -13.13 15.50
CA ASP A 71 -6.33 -14.14 15.77
C ASP A 71 -6.94 -13.92 17.17
N ILE A 72 -8.00 -13.11 17.21
CA ILE A 72 -8.61 -12.67 18.48
C ILE A 72 -9.11 -13.80 19.37
N TYR A 73 -9.31 -15.02 18.84
CA TYR A 73 -9.81 -16.15 19.62
C TYR A 73 -8.72 -16.87 20.42
N LYS A 74 -7.46 -16.52 20.21
CA LYS A 74 -6.31 -17.07 20.95
C LYS A 74 -5.86 -16.19 22.11
N HIS A 75 -6.50 -15.04 22.31
CA HIS A 75 -6.12 -14.05 23.29
C HIS A 75 -7.28 -13.77 24.24
N ASP A 76 -6.95 -13.47 25.49
CA ASP A 76 -7.96 -12.93 26.39
C ASP A 76 -8.28 -11.47 26.00
N PRO A 77 -9.51 -10.98 26.22
CA PRO A 77 -9.89 -9.61 25.84
C PRO A 77 -9.09 -8.48 26.53
N TRP A 78 -8.35 -8.80 27.58
CA TRP A 78 -7.49 -7.88 28.34
C TRP A 78 -6.01 -7.96 27.95
N ASP A 79 -5.64 -8.90 27.09
CA ASP A 79 -4.30 -9.03 26.51
C ASP A 79 -4.19 -8.23 25.19
#